data_AF-A0A383VKY9-F1
#
_entry.id   AF-A0A383VKY9-F1
#
_cell.length_a   1.000
_cell.length_b   1.000
_cell.length_c   1.000
_cell.angle_alpha   90.00
_cell.angle_beta   90.00
_cell.angle_gamma   90.00
#
_symmetry.space_group_name_H-M   'P 1'
#
loop_
_entity.id
_entity.type
_entity.pdbx_description
1 polymer ?
#
loop_
_entity_poly.entity_id
_entity_poly.type
_entity_poly.pdbx_seq_one_letter_code
_entity_poly.pdbx_strand_id
1 'polypeptide(L)'
;MWNTGEGDKRVVKVLFAPDKGWFVLKRGQGTTRLGLPKSLNDHYDDYFDKYNGVQQLSVGHNGEWFVRLGSGWAWNGVHPTLNMLLKQDVSSSMTGAVQWVELGPDGTWVALFDKYTAWYGNHALTKALLSSK
;
A
#
# COMPACT_ATOMS: atom_id res chain seq x y z
N MET A 1 -17.08 24.36 23.84
CA MET A 1 -17.27 25.03 22.54
C MET A 1 -15.92 24.97 21.84
N TRP A 2 -15.73 24.08 20.87
CA TRP A 2 -14.44 23.88 20.21
C TRP A 2 -14.38 24.73 18.94
N ASN A 3 -13.41 25.63 18.91
CA ASN A 3 -13.17 26.62 17.86
C ASN A 3 -12.60 25.95 16.60
N THR A 4 -13.30 26.01 15.47
CA THR A 4 -12.85 25.48 14.16
C THR A 4 -12.12 26.55 13.33
N GLY A 5 -11.18 27.25 13.94
CA GLY A 5 -10.35 28.25 13.28
C GLY A 5 -8.95 27.71 13.02
N GLU A 6 -8.76 26.97 11.93
CA GLU A 6 -7.52 26.83 11.14
C GLU A 6 -7.74 25.69 10.10
N GLY A 7 -7.53 26.00 8.82
CA GLY A 7 -8.00 25.22 7.66
C GLY A 7 -7.93 23.70 7.76
N ASP A 8 -9.09 23.04 7.61
CA ASP A 8 -9.34 21.62 7.29
C ASP A 8 -8.29 20.57 7.71
N LYS A 9 -7.74 20.67 8.94
CA LYS A 9 -6.80 19.70 9.54
C LYS A 9 -7.53 18.43 9.94
N ARG A 10 -8.08 17.71 8.96
CA ARG A 10 -8.82 16.46 9.18
C ARG A 10 -7.90 15.27 8.99
N VAL A 11 -7.93 14.37 9.95
CA VAL A 11 -7.41 13.02 9.76
C VAL A 11 -8.28 12.34 8.71
N VAL A 12 -7.66 11.88 7.63
CA VAL A 12 -8.36 11.21 6.52
C VAL A 12 -8.10 9.71 6.50
N LYS A 13 -7.01 9.24 7.13
CA LYS A 13 -6.71 7.81 7.27
C LYS A 13 -5.88 7.55 8.51
N VAL A 14 -6.19 6.45 9.21
CA VAL A 14 -5.39 5.89 10.30
C VAL A 14 -5.21 4.40 10.03
N LEU A 15 -4.00 3.89 10.23
CA LEU A 15 -3.67 2.48 10.13
C LEU A 15 -2.80 2.05 11.30
N PHE A 16 -3.02 0.83 11.77
CA PHE A 16 -2.25 0.20 12.83
C PHE A 16 -1.57 -1.04 12.28
N ALA A 17 -0.29 -1.17 12.58
CA ALA A 17 0.51 -2.33 12.25
C ALA A 17 0.58 -3.27 13.46
N PRO A 18 0.69 -4.58 13.22
CA PRO A 18 0.73 -5.60 14.27
C PRO A 18 1.97 -5.47 15.18
N ASP A 19 3.02 -4.80 14.71
CA ASP A 19 4.29 -4.57 15.42
C ASP A 19 4.30 -3.27 16.25
N LYS A 20 3.12 -2.76 16.62
CA LYS A 20 2.90 -1.47 17.31
C LYS A 20 3.20 -0.24 16.43
N GLY A 21 3.51 -0.44 15.15
CA GLY A 21 3.56 0.65 14.18
C GLY A 21 2.18 1.26 13.93
N TRP A 22 2.16 2.51 13.47
CA TRP A 22 0.94 3.18 13.08
C TRP A 22 1.23 4.28 12.08
N PHE A 23 0.19 4.68 11.33
CA PHE A 23 0.27 5.72 10.33
C PHE A 23 -0.99 6.56 10.32
N VAL A 24 -0.83 7.88 10.29
CA VAL A 24 -1.92 8.86 10.23
C VAL A 24 -1.69 9.79 9.05
N LEU A 25 -2.65 9.85 8.13
CA LEU A 25 -2.69 10.81 7.04
C LEU A 25 -3.60 11.98 7.42
N LYS A 26 -3.09 13.21 7.31
CA LYS A 26 -3.82 14.44 7.57
C LYS A 26 -3.94 15.23 6.27
N ARG A 27 -5.15 15.69 5.95
CA ARG A 27 -5.36 16.55 4.78
C ARG A 27 -4.55 17.83 4.96
N GLY A 28 -3.73 18.16 3.96
CA GLY A 28 -2.97 19.43 3.89
C GLY A 28 -1.80 19.58 4.88
N GLN A 29 -1.48 18.58 5.71
CA GLN A 29 -0.40 18.68 6.71
C GLN A 29 0.56 17.49 6.74
N GLY A 30 0.48 16.61 5.76
CA GLY A 30 1.37 15.46 5.70
C GLY A 30 0.91 14.28 6.54
N THR A 31 1.88 13.50 7.02
CA THR A 31 1.60 12.29 7.80
C THR A 31 2.31 12.32 9.13
N THR A 32 1.82 11.54 10.07
CA THR A 32 2.52 11.22 11.30
C THR A 32 2.52 9.71 11.43
N ARG A 33 3.67 9.14 11.81
CA ARG A 33 3.84 7.69 11.72
C ARG A 33 4.89 7.18 12.70
N LEU A 34 4.77 5.90 13.03
CA LEU A 34 5.69 5.15 13.87
C LEU A 34 5.84 3.75 13.30
N GLY A 35 7.04 3.17 13.41
CA GLY A 35 7.26 1.77 13.04
C GLY A 35 7.23 1.49 11.53
N LEU A 36 7.28 2.52 10.67
CA LEU A 36 7.51 2.26 9.25
C LEU A 36 8.89 1.65 9.05
N PRO A 37 9.01 0.58 8.26
CA PRO A 37 10.31 0.04 7.86
C PRO A 37 11.18 1.13 7.23
N LYS A 38 12.48 1.12 7.55
CA LYS A 38 13.41 2.19 7.13
C LYS A 38 13.35 2.50 5.63
N SER A 39 13.32 1.48 4.78
CA SER A 39 13.25 1.65 3.32
C SER A 39 11.99 2.38 2.87
N LEU A 40 10.86 2.15 3.55
CA LEU A 40 9.61 2.86 3.28
C LEU A 40 9.64 4.28 3.81
N ASN A 41 10.29 4.50 4.94
CA ASN A 41 10.43 5.82 5.53
C ASN A 41 11.29 6.73 4.65
N ASP A 42 12.43 6.21 4.18
CA ASP A 42 13.33 6.92 3.26
C ASP A 42 12.61 7.23 1.93
N HIS A 43 11.91 6.25 1.34
CA HIS A 43 11.12 6.48 0.13
C HIS A 43 9.97 7.47 0.33
N TYR A 44 9.33 7.47 1.50
CA TYR A 44 8.30 8.45 1.81
C TYR A 44 8.88 9.86 1.82
N ASP A 45 9.97 10.07 2.56
CA ASP A 45 10.56 11.40 2.76
C ASP A 45 11.09 12.00 1.45
N ASP A 46 11.58 11.17 0.53
CA ASP A 46 12.08 11.62 -0.78
C ASP A 46 10.98 12.10 -1.74
N TYR A 47 9.76 11.57 -1.61
CA TYR A 47 8.71 11.67 -2.63
C TYR A 47 7.39 12.31 -2.16
N PHE A 48 7.14 12.43 -0.85
CA PHE A 48 5.84 12.84 -0.33
C PHE A 48 5.34 14.20 -0.84
N ASP A 49 6.17 15.25 -0.74
CA ASP A 49 5.78 16.61 -1.14
C ASP A 49 5.80 16.83 -2.65
N LYS A 50 6.49 15.95 -3.40
CA LYS A 50 6.71 16.12 -4.84
C LYS A 50 5.56 15.57 -5.69
N TYR A 51 4.77 14.64 -5.17
CA TYR A 51 3.86 13.83 -6.00
C TYR A 51 2.51 13.52 -5.34
N ASN A 52 1.85 14.54 -4.80
CA ASN A 52 0.48 14.43 -4.25
C ASN A 52 0.34 13.46 -3.05
N GLY A 53 1.45 13.19 -2.34
CA GLY A 53 1.46 12.41 -1.11
C GLY A 53 1.02 10.95 -1.25
N VAL A 54 0.51 10.39 -0.15
CA VAL A 54 0.05 8.99 -0.09
C VAL A 54 -1.31 8.85 -0.74
N GLN A 55 -1.35 8.03 -1.79
CA GLN A 55 -2.58 7.66 -2.49
C GLN A 55 -3.16 6.35 -1.97
N GLN A 56 -2.29 5.43 -1.54
CA GLN A 56 -2.70 4.15 -0.99
C GLN A 56 -1.69 3.67 0.06
N LEU A 57 -2.20 2.99 1.08
CA LEU A 57 -1.37 2.36 2.11
C LEU A 57 -2.11 1.12 2.60
N SER A 58 -1.42 -0.02 2.67
CA SER A 58 -1.92 -1.29 3.20
C SER A 58 -0.89 -1.89 4.14
N VAL A 59 -1.36 -2.54 5.20
CA VAL A 59 -0.55 -3.19 6.22
C VAL A 59 -1.10 -4.58 6.48
N GLY A 60 -0.24 -5.60 6.39
CA GLY A 60 -0.57 -6.99 6.66
C GLY A 60 -0.38 -7.37 8.12
N HIS A 61 -0.99 -8.48 8.52
CA HIS A 61 -0.96 -8.97 9.89
C HIS A 61 0.41 -9.54 10.33
N ASN A 62 1.32 -9.80 9.41
CA ASN A 62 2.69 -10.24 9.73
C ASN A 62 3.70 -9.08 9.67
N GLY A 63 3.22 -7.82 9.64
CA GLY A 63 4.07 -6.64 9.55
C GLY A 63 4.48 -6.31 8.11
N GLU A 64 3.74 -6.81 7.12
CA GLU A 64 3.91 -6.41 5.73
C GLU A 64 3.39 -4.99 5.51
N TRP A 65 4.05 -4.22 4.66
CA TRP A 65 3.66 -2.86 4.32
C TRP A 65 3.70 -2.63 2.82
N PHE A 66 2.72 -1.90 2.29
CA PHE A 66 2.74 -1.39 0.93
C PHE A 66 2.22 0.06 0.92
N VAL A 67 2.95 0.96 0.28
CA VAL A 67 2.61 2.37 0.09
C VAL A 67 2.60 2.68 -1.40
N ARG A 68 1.56 3.39 -1.86
CA ARG A 68 1.56 4.07 -3.16
C ARG A 68 1.55 5.58 -2.96
N LEU A 69 2.51 6.24 -3.57
CA LEU A 69 2.63 7.69 -3.72
C LEU A 69 2.25 8.07 -5.16
N GLY A 70 2.02 9.35 -5.46
CA GLY A 70 1.68 9.72 -6.84
C GLY A 70 2.77 9.45 -7.88
N SER A 71 4.03 9.28 -7.48
CA SER A 71 5.16 8.95 -8.37
C SER A 71 5.53 7.48 -8.43
N GLY A 72 4.90 6.60 -7.65
CA GLY A 72 5.31 5.21 -7.57
C GLY A 72 4.86 4.52 -6.29
N TRP A 73 5.50 3.41 -5.97
CA TRP A 73 5.17 2.61 -4.81
C TRP A 73 6.41 2.05 -4.14
N ALA A 74 6.28 1.73 -2.87
CA ALA A 74 7.29 1.05 -2.08
C ALA A 74 6.62 0.04 -1.15
N TRP A 75 7.36 -1.01 -0.79
CA TRP A 75 6.83 -2.08 0.05
C TRP A 75 7.91 -2.71 0.92
N ASN A 76 7.49 -3.43 1.95
CA ASN A 76 8.37 -4.17 2.85
C ASN A 76 7.67 -5.43 3.38
N GLY A 77 8.41 -6.52 3.52
CA GLY A 77 7.91 -7.75 4.16
C GLY A 77 6.82 -8.52 3.40
N VAL A 78 6.34 -8.02 2.26
CA VAL A 78 5.24 -8.65 1.51
C VAL A 78 5.58 -10.07 1.02
N HIS A 79 4.54 -10.87 0.82
CA HIS A 79 4.64 -12.25 0.32
C HIS A 79 5.56 -12.36 -0.92
N PRO A 80 6.43 -13.40 -1.04
CA PRO A 80 7.42 -13.51 -2.11
C PRO A 80 6.87 -13.36 -3.54
N THR A 81 5.69 -13.94 -3.81
CA THR A 81 5.01 -13.79 -5.11
C THR A 81 4.59 -12.35 -5.38
N LEU A 82 4.06 -11.65 -4.37
CA LEU A 82 3.71 -10.23 -4.50
C LEU A 82 4.98 -9.39 -4.70
N ASN A 83 6.05 -9.67 -3.95
CA ASN A 83 7.33 -9.00 -4.13
C ASN A 83 7.89 -9.19 -5.55
N MET A 84 7.77 -10.38 -6.13
CA MET A 84 8.17 -10.64 -7.51
C MET A 84 7.33 -9.82 -8.50
N LEU A 85 6.01 -9.79 -8.33
CA LEU A 85 5.11 -8.99 -9.16
C LEU A 85 5.45 -7.48 -9.08
N LEU A 86 5.62 -6.94 -7.87
CA LEU A 86 5.95 -5.53 -7.65
C LEU A 86 7.33 -5.14 -8.23
N LYS A 87 8.29 -6.08 -8.28
CA LYS A 87 9.60 -5.87 -8.94
C LYS A 87 9.53 -5.98 -10.46
N GLN A 88 8.68 -6.87 -10.97
CA GLN A 88 8.50 -7.06 -12.41
C GLN A 88 7.72 -5.92 -13.07
N ASP A 89 7.04 -5.09 -12.27
CA ASP A 89 6.21 -3.99 -12.74
C ASP A 89 7.01 -2.75 -13.21
N VAL A 90 8.11 -3.01 -13.90
CA VAL A 90 8.71 -2.10 -14.86
C VAL A 90 8.01 -2.34 -16.20
N SER A 91 6.80 -1.79 -16.37
CA SER A 91 6.13 -1.66 -17.67
C SER A 91 5.85 -2.98 -18.44
N SER A 92 5.23 -3.96 -17.79
CA SER A 92 4.57 -5.04 -18.54
C SER A 92 3.50 -4.41 -19.46
N SER A 93 3.66 -4.52 -20.78
CA SER A 93 2.69 -3.99 -21.75
C SER A 93 1.31 -4.63 -21.61
N MET A 94 1.24 -5.81 -20.97
CA MET A 94 0.04 -6.64 -20.80
C MET A 94 -0.82 -6.24 -19.58
N THR A 95 -0.21 -5.79 -18.47
CA THR A 95 -0.93 -5.49 -17.22
C THR A 95 -0.87 -4.01 -16.84
N GLY A 96 0.20 -3.33 -17.27
CA GLY A 96 0.62 -2.00 -16.81
C GLY A 96 0.75 -1.89 -15.29
N ALA A 97 0.74 -0.67 -14.75
CA ALA A 97 1.25 -0.36 -13.41
C ALA A 97 0.27 -0.69 -12.28
N VAL A 98 0.81 -1.16 -11.15
CA VAL A 98 0.10 -1.40 -9.89
C VAL A 98 -0.53 -0.10 -9.38
N GLN A 99 -1.84 -0.15 -9.19
CA GLN A 99 -2.65 0.95 -8.68
C GLN A 99 -3.02 0.75 -7.21
N TRP A 100 -3.15 -0.49 -6.76
CA TRP A 100 -3.63 -0.80 -5.42
C TRP A 100 -3.13 -2.17 -4.96
N VAL A 101 -2.80 -2.31 -3.69
CA VAL A 101 -2.51 -3.61 -3.07
C VAL A 101 -3.20 -3.66 -1.72
N GLU A 102 -4.03 -4.67 -1.48
CA GLU A 102 -4.51 -4.99 -0.13
C GLU A 102 -3.86 -6.25 0.42
N LEU A 103 -3.48 -6.19 1.68
CA LEU A 103 -2.83 -7.25 2.44
C LEU A 103 -3.85 -7.82 3.42
N GLY A 104 -4.07 -9.13 3.33
CA GLY A 104 -5.01 -9.88 4.14
C GLY A 104 -4.40 -10.35 5.47
N PRO A 105 -5.25 -10.78 6.42
CA PRO A 105 -4.83 -11.16 7.77
C PRO A 105 -4.06 -12.49 7.86
N ASP A 106 -4.08 -13.29 6.81
CA ASP A 106 -3.47 -14.62 6.69
C ASP A 106 -2.33 -14.66 5.66
N GLY A 107 -1.80 -13.48 5.29
CA GLY A 107 -0.78 -13.35 4.24
C GLY A 107 -1.35 -13.49 2.82
N THR A 108 -2.67 -13.58 2.65
CA THR A 108 -3.32 -13.33 1.36
C THR A 108 -3.12 -11.88 0.93
N TRP A 109 -3.27 -11.62 -0.36
CA TRP A 109 -3.15 -10.27 -0.90
C TRP A 109 -3.95 -10.15 -2.19
N VAL A 110 -4.32 -8.92 -2.56
CA VAL A 110 -4.94 -8.59 -3.84
C VAL A 110 -4.22 -7.40 -4.42
N ALA A 111 -3.84 -7.45 -5.70
CA ALA A 111 -3.22 -6.34 -6.41
C ALA A 111 -4.07 -5.93 -7.62
N LEU A 112 -4.32 -4.63 -7.79
CA LEU A 112 -5.02 -4.05 -8.94
C LEU A 112 -4.03 -3.34 -9.85
N PHE A 113 -4.21 -3.52 -11.17
CA PHE A 113 -3.36 -2.93 -12.22
C PHE A 113 -4.18 -2.01 -13.13
N ASP A 114 -3.49 -1.12 -13.86
CA ASP A 114 -4.11 -0.05 -14.66
C ASP A 114 -4.80 -0.53 -15.96
N LYS A 115 -4.28 -1.57 -16.63
CA LYS A 115 -4.77 -1.97 -17.96
C LYS A 115 -5.81 -3.08 -17.89
N TYR A 116 -5.63 -4.09 -17.03
CA TYR A 116 -6.59 -5.21 -16.88
C TYR A 116 -6.46 -5.92 -15.52
N THR A 117 -7.61 -6.24 -14.92
CA THR A 117 -7.92 -7.21 -13.84
C THR A 117 -7.06 -7.23 -12.56
N ALA A 118 -7.72 -7.26 -11.40
CA ALA A 118 -7.08 -7.58 -10.13
C ALA A 118 -6.44 -8.99 -10.17
N TRP A 119 -5.18 -9.11 -9.74
CA TRP A 119 -4.55 -10.39 -9.46
C TRP A 119 -4.78 -10.73 -7.98
N TYR A 120 -5.25 -11.96 -7.75
CA TYR A 120 -5.53 -12.49 -6.42
C TYR A 120 -4.37 -13.38 -5.93
N GLY A 121 -4.02 -13.24 -4.66
CA GLY A 121 -2.89 -13.88 -4.00
C GLY A 121 -3.17 -15.22 -3.30
N ASN A 122 -2.09 -15.99 -3.17
CA ASN A 122 -1.86 -17.31 -2.55
C ASN A 122 -2.66 -18.52 -3.12
N HIS A 123 -1.91 -19.59 -3.36
CA HIS A 123 -2.09 -20.76 -4.24
C HIS A 123 -3.45 -21.49 -4.17
N ALA A 124 -4.19 -21.38 -3.05
CA ALA A 124 -5.40 -22.16 -2.78
C ALA A 124 -6.60 -21.73 -3.65
N LEU A 125 -6.81 -20.44 -3.85
CA LEU A 125 -7.87 -19.92 -4.73
C LEU A 125 -7.50 -20.08 -6.21
N THR A 126 -6.23 -19.90 -6.57
CA THR A 126 -5.73 -20.11 -7.93
C THR A 126 -5.94 -21.56 -8.39
N LYS A 127 -5.71 -22.54 -7.50
CA LYS A 127 -5.97 -23.95 -7.81
C LYS A 127 -7.46 -24.23 -7.95
N ALA A 128 -8.30 -23.70 -7.07
CA ALA A 128 -9.76 -23.85 -7.11
C ALA A 128 -10.40 -23.24 -8.37
N LEU A 129 -9.93 -22.06 -8.81
CA LEU A 129 -10.41 -21.38 -10.03
C LEU A 129 -9.88 -22.01 -11.32
N LEU A 130 -8.70 -22.62 -11.30
CA LEU A 130 -8.15 -23.34 -12.46
C LEU A 130 -8.65 -24.79 -12.56
N SER A 131 -9.11 -25.39 -11.45
CA SER A 131 -9.70 -26.73 -11.43
C SER A 131 -11.21 -26.75 -11.70
N SER A 132 -11.85 -25.59 -11.82
CA SER A 132 -13.28 -25.48 -12.13
C SER A 132 -13.58 -25.32 -13.64
N LYS A 133 -12.65 -25.77 -14.50
CA LYS A 133 -12.85 -25.91 -15.95
C LYS A 133 -13.10 -27.36 -16.32
#